data_AF-I1KFE8-F1
#
_entry.id   AF-I1KFE8-F1
#
_cell.length_a   1.000
_cell.length_b   1.000
_cell.length_c   1.000
_cell.angle_alpha   90.00
_cell.angle_beta   90.00
_cell.angle_gamma   90.00
#
_symmetry.space_group_name_H-M   'P 1'
#
loop_
_entity.id
_entity.type
_entity.pdbx_description
1 polymer ?
#
loop_
_entity_poly.entity_id
_entity_poly.type
_entity_poly.pdbx_seq_one_letter_code
_entity_poly.pdbx_strand_id
1 'polypeptide(L)'
;MGLIKAAIGDGVLTSMWVFIISTLRIVTTEVALFLGLQPLSLAGLIISTILNSFYVLTISFIGRILGGANFNPSTSLSFYTAGLRPDSSLSSMAVRFPVQAYGGAVGVKTLLLVMPSKYNDMLKGPFLKVDLHSGAVAEGVLTFTHNMAIFFVMFKGPRNPFVKVYLLSVTTAVLAILGGGFTGPSMNPANAFGWAFVNNKHNTWEQFYVYWICPFIGASSAALIFRSMFMPPIKQKKA
;
A
#
# COMPACT_ATOMS: atom_id res chain seq x y z
N MET A 1 8.34 -22.08 1.20
CA MET A 1 7.64 -21.91 -0.10
C MET A 1 8.66 -21.47 -1.13
N GLY A 2 8.67 -22.03 -2.35
CA GLY A 2 9.62 -21.62 -3.40
C GLY A 2 9.35 -20.21 -3.94
N LEU A 3 10.36 -19.58 -4.53
CA LEU A 3 10.31 -18.19 -5.03
C LEU A 3 9.16 -17.95 -6.01
N ILE A 4 8.98 -18.82 -7.00
CA ILE A 4 7.93 -18.69 -8.02
C ILE A 4 6.54 -18.73 -7.37
N LYS A 5 6.30 -19.68 -6.47
CA LYS A 5 5.01 -19.79 -5.74
C LYS A 5 4.76 -18.56 -4.87
N ALA A 6 5.80 -18.02 -4.22
CA ALA A 6 5.71 -16.79 -3.45
C ALA A 6 5.39 -15.56 -4.32
N ALA A 7 6.00 -15.46 -5.50
CA ALA A 7 5.72 -14.39 -6.45
C ALA A 7 4.29 -14.45 -6.99
N ILE A 8 3.80 -15.64 -7.35
CA ILE A 8 2.41 -15.85 -7.77
C ILE A 8 1.44 -15.43 -6.66
N GLY A 9 1.69 -15.88 -5.42
CA GLY A 9 0.88 -15.50 -4.25
C GLY A 9 0.83 -13.99 -4.05
N ASP A 10 1.97 -13.31 -4.14
CA ASP A 10 2.06 -11.85 -4.09
C ASP A 10 1.26 -11.18 -5.21
N GLY A 11 1.36 -11.66 -6.45
CA GLY A 11 0.63 -11.11 -7.60
C GLY A 11 -0.89 -11.22 -7.44
N VAL A 12 -1.37 -12.41 -7.04
CA VAL A 12 -2.80 -12.66 -6.77
C VAL A 12 -3.30 -11.75 -5.65
N LEU A 13 -2.56 -11.68 -4.53
CA LEU A 13 -2.93 -10.84 -3.40
C LEU A 13 -2.94 -9.36 -3.79
N THR A 14 -1.97 -8.91 -4.58
CA THR A 14 -1.90 -7.53 -5.05
C THR A 14 -3.06 -7.17 -5.96
N SER A 15 -3.45 -8.08 -6.86
CA SER A 15 -4.64 -7.89 -7.70
C SER A 15 -5.90 -7.70 -6.86
N MET A 16 -6.13 -8.58 -5.89
CA MET A 16 -7.26 -8.48 -4.96
C MET A 16 -7.21 -7.18 -4.15
N TRP A 17 -6.04 -6.80 -3.62
CA TRP A 17 -5.86 -5.57 -2.86
C TRP A 17 -6.18 -4.33 -3.70
N VAL A 18 -5.56 -4.20 -4.87
CA VAL A 18 -5.71 -3.02 -5.74
C VAL A 18 -7.15 -2.92 -6.25
N PHE A 19 -7.82 -4.04 -6.53
CA PHE A 19 -9.24 -4.07 -6.83
C PHE A 19 -10.08 -3.49 -5.68
N ILE A 20 -9.96 -4.03 -4.47
CA ILE A 20 -10.85 -3.64 -3.35
C ILE A 20 -10.52 -2.25 -2.82
N ILE A 21 -9.24 -1.86 -2.71
CA ILE A 21 -8.89 -0.55 -2.16
C ILE A 21 -9.38 0.58 -3.07
N SER A 22 -9.43 0.33 -4.38
CA SER A 22 -9.94 1.27 -5.38
C SER A 22 -11.46 1.45 -5.32
N THR A 23 -12.20 0.54 -4.69
CA THR A 23 -13.65 0.73 -4.44
C THR A 23 -13.92 1.49 -3.14
N LEU A 24 -12.91 1.71 -2.28
CA LEU A 24 -13.12 2.27 -0.94
C LEU A 24 -13.89 3.59 -0.97
N ARG A 25 -13.56 4.50 -1.90
CA ARG A 25 -14.27 5.78 -2.04
C ARG A 25 -15.74 5.59 -2.44
N ILE A 26 -16.01 4.65 -3.33
CA ILE A 26 -17.36 4.30 -3.79
C ILE A 26 -18.16 3.75 -2.62
N VAL A 27 -17.67 2.71 -1.96
CA VAL A 27 -18.37 2.07 -0.84
C VAL A 27 -18.57 3.05 0.33
N THR A 28 -17.57 3.89 0.63
CA THR A 28 -17.72 4.96 1.64
C THR A 28 -18.84 5.92 1.28
N THR A 29 -18.93 6.32 0.01
CA THR A 29 -19.95 7.26 -0.46
C THR A 29 -21.34 6.65 -0.37
N GLU A 30 -21.51 5.42 -0.86
CA GLU A 30 -22.80 4.71 -0.81
C GLU A 30 -23.25 4.46 0.64
N VAL A 31 -22.35 4.05 1.53
CA VAL A 31 -22.67 3.85 2.96
C VAL A 31 -23.02 5.17 3.64
N ALA A 32 -22.28 6.25 3.37
CA ALA A 32 -22.58 7.56 3.93
C ALA A 32 -23.96 8.05 3.47
N LEU A 33 -24.27 7.97 2.17
CA LEU A 33 -25.57 8.35 1.63
C LEU A 33 -26.71 7.50 2.18
N PHE A 34 -26.51 6.19 2.32
CA PHE A 34 -27.49 5.28 2.93
C PHE A 34 -27.81 5.66 4.39
N LEU A 35 -26.81 6.13 5.14
CA LEU A 35 -26.97 6.59 6.52
C LEU A 35 -27.45 8.05 6.63
N GLY A 36 -27.75 8.74 5.53
CA GLY A 36 -28.14 10.15 5.53
C GLY A 36 -27.00 11.12 5.88
N LEU A 37 -25.75 10.70 5.71
CA LEU A 37 -24.54 11.46 6.03
C LEU A 37 -23.88 12.02 4.77
N GLN A 38 -23.13 13.12 4.93
CA GLN A 38 -22.33 13.69 3.85
C GLN A 38 -21.04 12.85 3.63
N PRO A 39 -20.76 12.35 2.41
CA PRO A 39 -19.56 11.54 2.14
C PRO A 39 -18.23 12.25 2.41
N LEU A 40 -18.13 13.54 2.09
CA LEU A 40 -16.94 14.37 2.32
C LEU A 40 -17.03 15.08 3.68
N SER A 41 -17.20 14.30 4.74
CA SER A 41 -17.29 14.80 6.12
C SER A 41 -16.45 13.95 7.06
N LEU A 42 -16.32 14.40 8.32
CA LEU A 42 -15.71 13.58 9.37
C LEU A 42 -16.38 12.21 9.52
N ALA A 43 -17.71 12.14 9.35
CA ALA A 43 -18.46 10.90 9.39
C ALA A 43 -18.05 9.96 8.23
N GLY A 44 -17.89 10.51 7.02
CA GLY A 44 -17.36 9.77 5.87
C GLY A 44 -15.92 9.28 6.08
N LEU A 45 -15.07 10.07 6.74
CA LEU A 45 -13.73 9.64 7.14
C LEU A 45 -13.77 8.47 8.14
N ILE A 46 -14.65 8.53 9.15
CA ILE A 46 -14.83 7.43 10.09
C ILE A 46 -15.32 6.16 9.36
N ILE A 47 -16.31 6.28 8.47
CA ILE A 47 -16.80 5.17 7.64
C ILE A 47 -15.66 4.56 6.82
N SER A 48 -14.88 5.39 6.10
CA SER A 48 -13.78 4.89 5.26
C SER A 48 -12.68 4.19 6.06
N THR A 49 -12.34 4.66 7.25
CA THR A 49 -11.33 4.01 8.11
C THR A 49 -11.81 2.66 8.64
N ILE A 50 -13.10 2.54 8.99
CA ILE A 50 -13.72 1.27 9.39
C ILE A 50 -13.74 0.30 8.20
N LEU A 51 -14.20 0.73 7.03
CA LEU A 51 -14.24 -0.11 5.81
C LEU A 51 -12.84 -0.58 5.41
N ASN A 52 -11.86 0.33 5.41
CA ASN A 52 -10.47 -0.01 5.10
C ASN A 52 -9.90 -1.01 6.13
N SER A 53 -10.30 -0.93 7.40
CA SER A 53 -9.89 -1.91 8.42
C SER A 53 -10.38 -3.32 8.06
N PHE A 54 -11.63 -3.45 7.61
CA PHE A 54 -12.15 -4.73 7.11
C PHE A 54 -11.41 -5.21 5.86
N TYR A 55 -11.09 -4.32 4.92
CA TYR A 55 -10.32 -4.69 3.73
C TYR A 55 -8.92 -5.20 4.10
N VAL A 56 -8.23 -4.52 5.01
CA VAL A 56 -6.90 -4.91 5.49
C VAL A 56 -6.95 -6.24 6.25
N LEU A 57 -7.98 -6.50 7.07
CA LEU A 57 -8.16 -7.78 7.76
C LEU A 57 -8.38 -8.92 6.74
N THR A 58 -9.28 -8.72 5.78
CA THR A 58 -9.57 -9.71 4.73
C THR A 58 -8.34 -10.02 3.89
N ILE A 59 -7.64 -8.99 3.40
CA ILE A 59 -6.44 -9.19 2.58
C ILE A 59 -5.31 -9.83 3.38
N SER A 60 -5.17 -9.50 4.68
CA SER A 60 -4.17 -10.14 5.55
C SER A 60 -4.47 -11.62 5.77
N PHE A 61 -5.74 -11.98 5.91
CA PHE A 61 -6.17 -13.36 6.04
C PHE A 61 -5.89 -14.16 4.75
N ILE A 62 -6.27 -13.63 3.58
CA ILE A 62 -5.97 -14.24 2.29
C ILE A 62 -4.45 -14.37 2.08
N GLY A 63 -3.68 -13.33 2.44
CA GLY A 63 -2.22 -13.36 2.35
C GLY A 63 -1.58 -14.48 3.17
N ARG A 64 -2.15 -14.81 4.34
CA ARG A 64 -1.74 -15.98 5.13
C ARG A 64 -2.05 -17.30 4.44
N ILE A 65 -3.24 -17.45 3.84
CA ILE A 65 -3.61 -18.63 3.04
C ILE A 65 -2.65 -18.80 1.86
N LEU A 66 -2.23 -17.71 1.23
CA LEU A 66 -1.27 -17.68 0.12
C LEU A 66 0.20 -17.80 0.57
N GLY A 67 0.46 -18.28 1.79
CA GLY A 67 1.81 -18.55 2.28
C GLY A 67 2.59 -17.31 2.75
N GLY A 68 1.90 -16.29 3.26
CA GLY A 68 2.53 -15.03 3.66
C GLY A 68 2.79 -14.08 2.49
N ALA A 69 1.88 -14.07 1.52
CA ALA A 69 1.93 -13.17 0.37
C ALA A 69 1.83 -11.70 0.80
N ASN A 70 2.41 -10.80 0.01
CA ASN A 70 2.48 -9.36 0.24
C ASN A 70 1.97 -8.62 -0.99
N PHE A 71 1.35 -7.47 -0.76
CA PHE A 71 0.69 -6.67 -1.80
C PHE A 71 1.26 -5.25 -1.97
N ASN A 72 2.30 -4.92 -1.22
CA ASN A 72 2.95 -3.62 -1.23
C ASN A 72 4.47 -3.80 -1.33
N PRO A 73 5.10 -3.42 -2.46
CA PRO A 73 6.56 -3.47 -2.62
C PRO A 73 7.32 -2.64 -1.57
N SER A 74 6.86 -1.43 -1.25
CA SER A 74 7.52 -0.56 -0.26
C SER A 74 7.50 -1.17 1.14
N THR A 75 6.36 -1.70 1.57
CA THR A 75 6.26 -2.40 2.87
C THR A 75 7.03 -3.70 2.86
N SER A 76 7.05 -4.42 1.74
CA SER A 76 7.85 -5.64 1.61
C SER A 76 9.34 -5.35 1.79
N LEU A 77 9.82 -4.28 1.16
CA LEU A 77 11.21 -3.81 1.27
C LEU A 77 11.52 -3.32 2.68
N SER A 78 10.66 -2.51 3.31
CA SER A 78 10.91 -2.01 4.67
C SER A 78 11.06 -3.14 5.68
N PHE A 79 10.21 -4.19 5.62
CA PHE A 79 10.33 -5.34 6.50
C PHE A 79 11.62 -6.14 6.27
N TYR A 80 12.09 -6.24 5.02
CA TYR A 80 13.39 -6.83 4.73
C TYR A 80 14.54 -5.99 5.29
N THR A 81 14.53 -4.68 5.04
CA THR A 81 15.53 -3.73 5.56
C THR A 81 15.58 -3.72 7.10
N ALA A 82 14.43 -3.93 7.76
CA ALA A 82 14.35 -4.08 9.22
C ALA A 82 14.84 -5.45 9.74
N GLY A 83 15.24 -6.38 8.86
CA GLY A 83 15.67 -7.73 9.23
C GLY A 83 14.53 -8.66 9.66
N LEU A 84 13.28 -8.32 9.35
CA LEU A 84 12.08 -9.09 9.71
C LEU A 84 11.71 -10.13 8.65
N ARG A 85 12.50 -10.26 7.58
CA ARG A 85 12.32 -11.26 6.52
C ARG A 85 13.62 -12.03 6.27
N PRO A 86 14.09 -12.84 7.24
CA PRO A 86 15.39 -13.52 7.14
C PRO A 86 15.49 -14.50 5.96
N ASP A 87 14.35 -15.04 5.50
CA ASP A 87 14.30 -15.96 4.35
C ASP A 87 14.14 -15.24 2.99
N SER A 88 14.10 -13.90 2.99
CA SER A 88 14.01 -13.10 1.76
C SER A 88 15.37 -12.53 1.38
N SER A 89 15.61 -12.39 0.08
CA SER A 89 16.79 -11.75 -0.49
C SER A 89 16.39 -10.62 -1.44
N LEU A 90 17.30 -9.70 -1.75
CA LEU A 90 17.07 -8.68 -2.78
C LEU A 90 16.76 -9.31 -4.14
N SER A 91 17.42 -10.41 -4.50
CA SER A 91 17.13 -11.18 -5.72
C SER A 91 15.71 -11.74 -5.74
N SER A 92 15.19 -12.20 -4.59
CA SER A 92 13.79 -12.64 -4.48
C SER A 92 12.81 -11.50 -4.70
N MET A 93 13.13 -10.29 -4.25
CA MET A 93 12.28 -9.11 -4.44
C MET A 93 12.27 -8.63 -5.88
N ALA A 94 13.41 -8.71 -6.58
CA ALA A 94 13.51 -8.38 -8.00
C ALA A 94 12.57 -9.23 -8.88
N VAL A 95 12.24 -10.45 -8.46
CA VAL A 95 11.23 -11.30 -9.13
C VAL A 95 9.81 -10.97 -8.65
N ARG A 96 9.63 -10.74 -7.36
CA ARG A 96 8.28 -10.56 -6.76
C ARG A 96 7.66 -9.20 -7.09
N PHE A 97 8.45 -8.13 -7.14
CA PHE A 97 7.93 -6.77 -7.35
C PHE A 97 7.32 -6.54 -8.73
N PRO A 98 7.92 -7.01 -9.85
CA PRO A 98 7.25 -7.00 -11.15
C PRO A 98 5.95 -7.79 -11.17
N VAL A 99 5.89 -8.93 -10.47
CA VAL A 99 4.67 -9.74 -10.36
C VAL A 99 3.59 -9.04 -9.53
N GLN A 100 3.96 -8.33 -8.46
CA GLN A 100 3.04 -7.44 -7.73
C GLN A 100 2.54 -6.30 -8.62
N ALA A 101 3.42 -5.66 -9.41
CA ALA A 101 3.04 -4.59 -10.33
C ALA A 101 2.04 -5.08 -11.39
N TYR A 102 2.31 -6.25 -11.99
CA TYR A 102 1.37 -6.91 -12.89
C TYR A 102 0.04 -7.25 -12.21
N GLY A 103 0.10 -7.78 -10.97
CA GLY A 103 -1.08 -8.00 -10.14
C GLY A 103 -1.90 -6.72 -9.95
N GLY A 104 -1.26 -5.59 -9.65
CA GLY A 104 -1.91 -4.29 -9.54
C GLY A 104 -2.62 -3.87 -10.83
N ALA A 105 -1.97 -4.04 -11.99
CA ALA A 105 -2.59 -3.76 -13.29
C ALA A 105 -3.80 -4.65 -13.58
N VAL A 106 -3.71 -5.95 -13.26
CA VAL A 106 -4.86 -6.87 -13.35
C VAL A 106 -5.99 -6.41 -12.42
N GLY A 107 -5.69 -6.03 -11.18
CA GLY A 107 -6.67 -5.55 -10.21
C GLY A 107 -7.46 -4.34 -10.69
N VAL A 108 -6.76 -3.31 -11.21
CA VAL A 108 -7.42 -2.13 -11.80
C VAL A 108 -8.20 -2.50 -13.05
N LYS A 109 -7.65 -3.31 -13.96
CA LYS A 109 -8.36 -3.70 -15.18
C LYS A 109 -9.64 -4.49 -14.88
N THR A 110 -9.57 -5.46 -13.96
CA THR A 110 -10.75 -6.23 -13.52
C THR A 110 -11.78 -5.32 -12.87
N LEU A 111 -11.37 -4.36 -12.05
CA LEU A 111 -12.26 -3.36 -11.47
C LEU A 111 -13.01 -2.56 -12.55
N LEU A 112 -12.29 -2.01 -13.52
CA LEU A 112 -12.86 -1.20 -14.60
C LEU A 112 -13.82 -2.01 -15.50
N LEU A 113 -13.64 -3.33 -15.60
CA LEU A 113 -14.54 -4.20 -16.36
C LEU A 113 -15.87 -4.48 -15.66
N VAL A 114 -15.90 -4.46 -14.32
CA VAL A 114 -17.10 -4.84 -13.55
C VAL A 114 -17.82 -3.66 -12.91
N MET A 115 -17.18 -2.48 -12.82
CA MET A 115 -17.77 -1.32 -12.18
C MET A 115 -18.83 -0.63 -13.05
N PRO A 116 -20.00 -0.31 -12.50
CA PRO A 116 -21.00 0.51 -13.19
C PRO A 116 -20.45 1.89 -13.60
N SER A 117 -20.82 2.33 -14.81
CA SER A 117 -20.36 3.60 -15.41
C SER A 117 -20.66 4.84 -14.56
N LYS A 118 -21.71 4.80 -13.72
CA LYS A 118 -22.04 5.88 -12.77
C LYS A 118 -20.93 6.20 -11.78
N TYR A 119 -19.94 5.32 -11.58
CA TYR A 119 -18.81 5.54 -10.67
C TYR A 119 -17.51 5.96 -11.36
N ASN A 120 -17.51 6.19 -12.68
CA ASN A 120 -16.29 6.51 -13.44
C ASN A 120 -15.49 7.68 -12.86
N ASP A 121 -16.15 8.73 -12.37
CA ASP A 121 -15.48 9.90 -11.79
C ASP A 121 -14.75 9.61 -10.47
N MET A 122 -15.12 8.51 -9.80
CA MET A 122 -14.54 8.06 -8.54
C MET A 122 -13.41 7.03 -8.75
N LEU A 123 -13.35 6.40 -9.93
CA LEU A 123 -12.36 5.40 -10.30
C LEU A 123 -11.08 6.08 -10.81
N LYS A 124 -10.28 6.60 -9.88
CA LYS A 124 -9.00 7.26 -10.17
C LYS A 124 -7.90 6.73 -9.28
N GLY A 125 -6.71 6.62 -9.85
CA GLY A 125 -5.50 6.24 -9.14
C GLY A 125 -4.62 7.40 -8.72
N PRO A 126 -3.43 7.08 -8.20
CA PRO A 126 -2.36 8.04 -7.99
C PRO A 126 -1.98 8.78 -9.28
N PHE A 127 -1.77 10.09 -9.18
CA PHE A 127 -1.28 10.92 -10.27
C PHE A 127 -0.63 12.19 -9.70
N LEU A 128 0.43 12.64 -10.36
CA LEU A 128 1.20 13.79 -9.93
C LEU A 128 0.41 15.10 -10.19
N LYS A 129 0.32 15.96 -9.16
CA LYS A 129 -0.38 17.26 -9.17
C LYS A 129 0.54 18.45 -8.96
N VAL A 130 1.80 18.20 -8.67
CA VAL A 130 2.87 19.18 -8.45
C VAL A 130 4.04 18.88 -9.40
N ASP A 131 5.14 19.63 -9.32
CA ASP A 131 6.32 19.30 -10.11
C ASP A 131 6.93 17.93 -9.69
N LEU A 132 7.73 17.37 -10.59
CA LEU A 132 8.32 16.04 -10.44
C LEU A 132 9.08 15.86 -9.12
N HIS A 133 9.90 16.84 -8.72
CA HIS A 133 10.75 16.73 -7.54
C HIS A 133 9.96 16.90 -6.26
N SER A 134 9.04 17.88 -6.20
CA SER A 134 8.15 18.05 -5.05
C SER A 134 7.26 16.82 -4.83
N GLY A 135 6.73 16.23 -5.89
CA GLY A 135 5.96 15.00 -5.82
C GLY A 135 6.78 13.81 -5.36
N ALA A 136 8.00 13.66 -5.88
CA ALA A 136 8.94 12.63 -5.47
C ALA A 136 9.28 12.71 -3.97
N VAL A 137 9.58 13.92 -3.47
CA VAL A 137 9.81 14.16 -2.04
C VAL A 137 8.56 13.84 -1.23
N ALA A 138 7.38 14.30 -1.66
CA ALA A 138 6.12 14.07 -0.98
C ALA A 138 5.80 12.57 -0.86
N GLU A 139 5.84 11.81 -1.96
CA GLU A 139 5.56 10.37 -1.93
C GLU A 139 6.58 9.60 -1.06
N GLY A 140 7.85 10.02 -1.11
CA GLY A 140 8.91 9.48 -0.24
C GLY A 140 8.62 9.71 1.25
N VAL A 141 8.26 10.94 1.65
CA VAL A 141 7.93 11.31 3.03
C VAL A 141 6.65 10.62 3.52
N LEU A 142 5.63 10.53 2.67
CA LEU A 142 4.39 9.82 2.98
C LEU A 142 4.66 8.33 3.19
N THR A 143 5.44 7.72 2.31
CA THR A 143 5.81 6.29 2.42
C THR A 143 6.69 6.04 3.65
N PHE A 144 7.63 6.94 3.96
CA PHE A 144 8.41 6.91 5.19
C PHE A 144 7.50 6.91 6.42
N THR A 145 6.59 7.90 6.49
CA THR A 145 5.70 8.07 7.65
C THR A 145 4.77 6.88 7.81
N HIS A 146 4.22 6.37 6.71
CA HIS A 146 3.38 5.18 6.70
C HIS A 146 4.13 3.95 7.23
N ASN A 147 5.36 3.69 6.75
CA ASN A 147 6.15 2.54 7.21
C ASN A 147 6.63 2.70 8.65
N MET A 148 6.97 3.92 9.07
CA MET A 148 7.31 4.21 10.47
C MET A 148 6.12 3.90 11.38
N ALA A 149 4.92 4.35 11.01
CA ALA A 149 3.69 4.04 11.75
C ALA A 149 3.40 2.53 11.77
N ILE A 150 3.60 1.82 10.66
CA ILE A 150 3.50 0.35 10.63
C ILE A 150 4.42 -0.26 11.69
N PHE A 151 5.69 0.14 11.76
CA PHE A 151 6.60 -0.40 12.76
C PHE A 151 6.17 -0.07 14.20
N PHE A 152 5.82 1.19 14.48
CA PHE A 152 5.35 1.56 15.82
C PHE A 152 4.09 0.80 16.22
N VAL A 153 3.06 0.75 15.38
CA VAL A 153 1.81 0.05 15.69
C VAL A 153 2.05 -1.46 15.85
N MET A 154 2.90 -2.06 15.01
CA MET A 154 3.16 -3.50 15.06
C MET A 154 4.00 -3.93 16.26
N PHE A 155 5.04 -3.16 16.61
CA PHE A 155 6.05 -3.58 17.60
C PHE A 155 5.99 -2.84 18.93
N LYS A 156 5.37 -1.66 18.99
CA LYS A 156 5.23 -0.82 20.19
C LYS A 156 3.78 -0.44 20.49
N GLY A 157 2.84 -0.75 19.60
CA GLY A 157 1.44 -0.40 19.70
C GLY A 157 0.60 -1.38 20.54
N PRO A 158 -0.74 -1.27 20.44
CA PRO A 158 -1.68 -2.09 21.19
C PRO A 158 -1.50 -3.60 20.96
N ARG A 159 -1.91 -4.44 21.90
CA ARG A 159 -1.83 -5.91 21.72
C ARG A 159 -2.92 -6.46 20.79
N ASN A 160 -4.09 -5.81 20.75
CA ASN A 160 -5.23 -6.28 19.98
C ASN A 160 -5.01 -6.07 18.46
N PRO A 161 -5.07 -7.12 17.62
CA PRO A 161 -4.85 -7.01 16.18
C PRO A 161 -5.88 -6.12 15.46
N PHE A 162 -7.13 -6.09 15.91
CA PHE A 162 -8.17 -5.22 15.34
C PHE A 162 -7.85 -3.74 15.57
N VAL A 163 -7.37 -3.41 16.78
CA VAL A 163 -6.95 -2.03 17.12
C VAL A 163 -5.71 -1.64 16.30
N LYS A 164 -4.73 -2.55 16.12
CA LYS A 164 -3.58 -2.30 15.24
C LYS A 164 -4.03 -1.96 13.82
N VAL A 165 -4.89 -2.78 13.22
CA VAL A 165 -5.37 -2.53 11.86
C VAL A 165 -6.14 -1.21 11.77
N TYR A 166 -7.01 -0.92 12.74
CA TYR A 166 -7.74 0.35 12.77
C TYR A 166 -6.80 1.57 12.82
N LEU A 167 -5.78 1.55 13.69
CA LEU A 167 -4.79 2.64 13.76
C LEU A 167 -4.03 2.82 12.45
N LEU A 168 -3.69 1.71 11.76
CA LEU A 168 -3.07 1.78 10.44
C LEU A 168 -4.03 2.37 9.41
N SER A 169 -5.30 1.96 9.40
CA SER A 169 -6.31 2.53 8.50
C SER A 169 -6.54 4.03 8.72
N VAL A 170 -6.57 4.48 9.98
CA VAL A 170 -6.60 5.92 10.32
C VAL A 170 -5.35 6.63 9.82
N THR A 171 -4.17 6.05 10.05
CA THR A 171 -2.90 6.60 9.55
C THR A 171 -2.91 6.75 8.03
N THR A 172 -3.33 5.70 7.31
CA THR A 172 -3.44 5.73 5.85
C THR A 172 -4.42 6.82 5.38
N ALA A 173 -5.57 6.99 6.05
CA ALA A 173 -6.53 8.04 5.70
C ALA A 173 -5.96 9.45 5.91
N VAL A 174 -5.28 9.70 7.04
CA VAL A 174 -4.63 10.99 7.30
C VAL A 174 -3.56 11.29 6.26
N LEU A 175 -2.70 10.32 5.95
CA LEU A 175 -1.67 10.48 4.91
C LEU A 175 -2.27 10.67 3.52
N ALA A 176 -3.39 10.01 3.22
CA ALA A 176 -4.11 10.19 1.97
C ALA A 176 -4.67 11.61 1.80
N ILE A 177 -5.16 12.21 2.88
CA ILE A 177 -5.62 13.61 2.90
C ILE A 177 -4.43 14.56 2.72
N LEU A 178 -3.37 14.40 3.52
CA LEU A 178 -2.20 15.28 3.49
C LEU A 178 -1.45 15.22 2.15
N GLY A 179 -1.29 14.02 1.59
CA GLY A 179 -0.64 13.81 0.30
C GLY A 179 -1.53 14.06 -0.91
N GLY A 180 -2.85 14.16 -0.71
CA GLY A 180 -3.84 14.19 -1.78
C GLY A 180 -3.63 15.32 -2.80
N GLY A 181 -3.05 16.44 -2.38
CA GLY A 181 -2.70 17.58 -3.23
C GLY A 181 -1.39 17.44 -4.02
N PHE A 182 -0.55 16.45 -3.72
CA PHE A 182 0.77 16.28 -4.31
C PHE A 182 0.81 15.16 -5.35
N THR A 183 0.49 13.94 -4.93
CA THR A 183 0.70 12.73 -5.74
C THR A 183 -0.53 11.84 -5.87
N GLY A 184 -1.65 12.21 -5.23
CA GLY A 184 -2.77 11.27 -5.06
C GLY A 184 -2.26 10.00 -4.40
N PRO A 185 -1.79 10.10 -3.15
CA PRO A 185 -0.69 9.30 -2.64
C PRO A 185 -0.98 7.81 -2.68
N SER A 186 0.02 7.04 -3.08
CA SER A 186 -0.10 5.59 -3.21
C SER A 186 0.48 4.87 -2.00
N MET A 187 1.69 5.28 -1.58
CA MET A 187 2.52 4.59 -0.57
C MET A 187 2.73 3.10 -0.89
N ASN A 188 2.40 2.70 -2.12
CA ASN A 188 2.40 1.35 -2.65
C ASN A 188 2.72 1.42 -4.16
N PRO A 189 3.95 1.08 -4.58
CA PRO A 189 4.35 1.14 -5.98
C PRO A 189 3.51 0.28 -6.92
N ALA A 190 3.02 -0.88 -6.47
CA ALA A 190 2.20 -1.76 -7.29
C ALA A 190 0.80 -1.18 -7.55
N ASN A 191 0.22 -0.49 -6.57
CA ASN A 191 -1.04 0.24 -6.74
C ASN A 191 -0.89 1.40 -7.72
N ALA A 192 0.16 2.22 -7.56
CA ALA A 192 0.45 3.32 -8.49
C ALA A 192 0.68 2.79 -9.91
N PHE A 193 1.45 1.72 -10.04
CA PHE A 193 1.72 1.09 -11.33
C PHE A 193 0.44 0.58 -12.00
N GLY A 194 -0.46 -0.07 -11.25
CA GLY A 194 -1.70 -0.60 -11.81
C GLY A 194 -2.56 0.48 -12.48
N TRP A 195 -2.69 1.64 -11.83
CA TRP A 195 -3.40 2.79 -12.39
C TRP A 195 -2.63 3.47 -13.52
N ALA A 196 -1.32 3.62 -13.40
CA ALA A 196 -0.48 4.13 -14.47
C ALA A 196 -0.52 3.23 -15.72
N PHE A 197 -0.70 1.92 -15.54
CA PHE A 197 -0.78 0.96 -16.64
C PHE A 197 -2.02 1.19 -17.49
N VAL A 198 -3.21 1.22 -16.86
CA VAL A 198 -4.47 1.46 -17.58
C VAL A 198 -4.55 2.86 -18.21
N ASN A 199 -3.79 3.82 -17.66
CA ASN A 199 -3.70 5.19 -18.17
C ASN A 199 -2.55 5.41 -19.16
N ASN A 200 -1.83 4.38 -19.59
CA ASN A 200 -0.68 4.48 -20.50
C ASN A 200 0.45 5.42 -19.99
N LYS A 201 0.66 5.47 -18.67
CA LYS A 201 1.71 6.24 -17.98
C LYS A 201 2.73 5.38 -17.22
N HIS A 202 2.60 4.06 -17.29
CA HIS A 202 3.43 3.12 -16.51
C HIS A 202 4.92 3.10 -16.87
N ASN A 203 5.27 3.51 -18.09
CA ASN A 203 6.64 3.53 -18.62
C ASN A 203 7.29 4.93 -18.54
N THR A 204 6.75 5.83 -17.72
CA THR A 204 7.26 7.20 -17.57
C THR A 204 8.35 7.27 -16.50
N TRP A 205 9.25 8.26 -16.64
CA TRP A 205 10.21 8.58 -15.58
C TRP A 205 9.52 9.03 -14.29
N GLU A 206 8.40 9.76 -14.41
CA GLU A 206 7.53 10.09 -13.27
C GLU A 206 7.13 8.83 -12.50
N GLN A 207 6.63 7.81 -13.20
CA GLN A 207 6.22 6.57 -12.56
C GLN A 207 7.36 5.92 -11.78
N PHE A 208 8.53 5.78 -12.41
CA PHE A 208 9.70 5.16 -11.77
C PHE A 208 10.25 6.00 -10.62
N TYR A 209 10.40 7.30 -10.80
CA TYR A 209 11.03 8.17 -9.82
C TYR A 209 10.11 8.44 -8.61
N VAL A 210 8.88 8.92 -8.87
CA VAL A 210 7.93 9.34 -7.83
C VAL A 210 7.32 8.15 -7.11
N TYR A 211 6.92 7.09 -7.83
CA TYR A 211 6.12 6.01 -7.25
C TYR A 211 6.89 4.70 -7.00
N TRP A 212 8.18 4.61 -7.37
CA TRP A 212 9.02 3.45 -7.03
C TRP A 212 10.26 3.85 -6.22
N ILE A 213 11.16 4.67 -6.80
CA ILE A 213 12.45 5.01 -6.18
C ILE A 213 12.26 5.73 -4.84
N CYS A 214 11.53 6.85 -4.83
CA CYS A 214 11.33 7.64 -3.61
C CYS A 214 10.56 6.89 -2.51
N PRO A 215 9.51 6.11 -2.82
CA PRO A 215 8.86 5.23 -1.86
C PRO A 215 9.81 4.18 -1.27
N PHE A 216 10.69 3.59 -2.07
CA PHE A 216 11.70 2.64 -1.57
C PHE A 216 12.72 3.30 -0.66
N ILE A 217 13.18 4.51 -0.98
CA ILE A 217 14.04 5.31 -0.11
C ILE A 217 13.30 5.57 1.22
N GLY A 218 12.09 6.13 1.17
CA GLY A 218 11.30 6.43 2.37
C GLY A 218 11.01 5.20 3.23
N ALA A 219 10.59 4.10 2.63
CA ALA A 219 10.30 2.85 3.33
C ALA A 219 11.56 2.24 3.98
N SER A 220 12.70 2.27 3.29
CA SER A 220 13.96 1.76 3.80
C SER A 220 14.52 2.64 4.91
N SER A 221 14.46 3.97 4.77
CA SER A 221 14.86 4.91 5.82
C SER A 221 14.05 4.72 7.10
N ALA A 222 12.73 4.54 6.98
CA ALA A 222 11.87 4.25 8.13
C ALA A 222 12.29 2.95 8.85
N ALA A 223 12.59 1.90 8.08
CA ALA A 223 13.06 0.63 8.61
C ALA A 223 14.42 0.76 9.32
N LEU A 224 15.38 1.45 8.72
CA LEU A 224 16.72 1.64 9.31
C LEU A 224 16.65 2.43 10.63
N ILE A 225 15.88 3.52 10.66
CA ILE A 225 15.71 4.34 11.87
C ILE A 225 15.00 3.54 12.97
N PHE A 226 13.87 2.90 12.65
CA PHE A 226 13.14 2.12 13.64
C PHE A 226 14.00 0.99 14.20
N ARG A 227 14.76 0.33 13.30
CA ARG A 227 15.64 -0.77 13.67
C ARG A 227 16.76 -0.31 14.59
N SER A 228 17.46 0.77 14.26
CA SER A 228 18.60 1.27 15.04
C SER A 228 18.18 1.73 16.44
N MET A 229 16.96 2.27 16.58
CA MET A 229 16.47 2.81 17.85
C MET A 229 15.75 1.77 18.71
N PHE A 230 15.03 0.80 18.12
CA PHE A 230 14.05 0.00 18.86
C PHE A 230 14.20 -1.51 18.72
N MET A 231 15.04 -2.01 17.80
CA MET A 231 15.17 -3.45 17.57
C MET A 231 16.53 -4.00 18.03
N PRO A 232 16.57 -5.22 18.58
CA PRO A 232 17.83 -5.89 18.89
C PRO A 232 18.74 -6.10 17.66
N PRO A 233 20.07 -6.26 17.85
CA PRO A 233 20.98 -6.65 16.79
C PRO A 233 20.55 -7.94 16.09
N ILE A 234 20.73 -8.01 14.76
CA ILE A 234 20.48 -9.24 14.00
C ILE A 234 21.53 -10.25 14.45
N LYS A 235 21.07 -11.40 14.98
CA LYS A 235 21.98 -12.53 15.22
C LYS A 235 22.52 -12.97 13.87
N GLN A 236 23.80 -12.71 13.61
CA GLN A 236 24.48 -13.29 12.46
C GLN A 236 24.43 -14.82 12.62
N LYS A 237 23.97 -15.54 11.60
CA LYS A 237 24.21 -16.99 11.54
C LYS A 237 25.73 -17.15 11.58
N LYS A 238 26.27 -17.79 12.62
CA LYS A 238 27.67 -18.23 12.60
C LYS A 238 27.83 -19.11 11.35
N ALA A 239 28.84 -18.79 10.55
CA ALA A 239 29.21 -19.55 9.36
C ALA A 239 29.50 -21.02 9.74
#